data_AF-A0A0C3PMI0-F1
#
_entry.id   AF-A0A0C3PMI0-F1
#
_cell.length_a   1.000
_cell.length_b   1.000
_cell.length_c   1.000
_cell.angle_alpha   90.00
_cell.angle_beta   90.00
_cell.angle_gamma   90.00
#
_symmetry.space_group_name_H-M   'P 1'
#
loop_
_entity.id
_entity.type
_entity.pdbx_description
1 polymer ?
#
loop_
_entity_poly.entity_id
_entity_poly.type
_entity_poly.pdbx_seq_one_letter_code
_entity_poly.pdbx_strand_id
1 'polypeptide(L)'
;MHYNRNIEPFAKKLSLDDFKYVRSLPYLKSQAEVDRFGDFCTQSEFKELKDWWSHKKSYSWLLPSIVGCLSKIAPEDRRLIPDNTNAIEGDHSMTNKYTGTHLTLIDAIQRARDLDALTAATARATIDSGIYPNSLNTPYHRTRANMARTAWQAEKAKAKADKKNSTPRKSKAPYRPPV
;
A
#
# COMPACT_ATOMS: atom_id res chain seq x y z
N MET A 1 -2.37 3.33 2.73
CA MET A 1 -3.77 3.79 2.63
C MET A 1 -4.48 2.97 1.56
N HIS A 2 -5.66 2.40 1.84
CA HIS A 2 -6.28 1.44 0.94
C HIS A 2 -7.13 2.10 -0.16
N TYR A 3 -6.48 2.84 -1.06
CA TYR A 3 -7.12 3.61 -2.13
C TYR A 3 -8.08 2.78 -2.99
N ASN A 4 -7.63 1.59 -3.43
CA ASN A 4 -8.41 0.73 -4.34
C ASN A 4 -9.72 0.21 -3.72
N ARG A 5 -9.69 -0.37 -2.51
CA ARG A 5 -10.93 -0.76 -1.76
C ARG A 5 -11.89 0.40 -1.57
N ASN A 6 -11.38 1.61 -1.32
CA ASN A 6 -12.24 2.77 -1.09
C ASN A 6 -12.99 3.25 -2.34
N ILE A 7 -12.55 2.87 -3.54
CA ILE A 7 -13.21 3.24 -4.80
C ILE A 7 -13.96 2.07 -5.45
N GLU A 8 -13.74 0.82 -5.01
CA GLU A 8 -14.47 -0.36 -5.48
C GLU A 8 -16.02 -0.22 -5.45
N PRO A 9 -16.63 0.42 -4.43
CA PRO A 9 -18.08 0.66 -4.44
C PRO A 9 -18.57 1.45 -5.66
N PHE A 10 -17.71 2.27 -6.28
CA PHE A 10 -18.05 3.04 -7.48
C PHE A 10 -18.13 2.18 -8.74
N ALA A 11 -17.50 1.00 -8.77
CA ALA A 11 -17.53 0.11 -9.93
C ALA A 11 -18.94 -0.32 -10.34
N LYS A 12 -19.88 -0.33 -9.39
CA LYS A 12 -21.29 -0.68 -9.61
C LYS A 12 -22.16 0.51 -10.02
N LYS A 13 -21.67 1.74 -9.84
CA LYS A 13 -22.45 2.98 -9.99
C LYS A 13 -22.00 3.81 -11.19
N LEU A 14 -20.70 3.83 -11.45
CA LEU A 14 -20.11 4.56 -12.56
C LEU A 14 -20.09 3.73 -13.83
N SER A 15 -20.03 4.40 -14.97
CA SER A 15 -19.67 3.75 -16.23
C SER A 15 -18.27 3.12 -16.11
N LEU A 16 -17.98 2.13 -16.94
CA LEU A 16 -16.67 1.47 -16.94
C LEU A 16 -15.53 2.48 -17.19
N ASP A 17 -15.76 3.47 -18.04
CA ASP A 17 -14.75 4.46 -18.41
C ASP A 17 -14.56 5.52 -17.33
N ASP A 18 -15.64 5.98 -16.69
CA ASP A 18 -15.56 6.86 -15.51
C ASP A 18 -14.85 6.15 -14.36
N PHE A 19 -15.15 4.87 -14.14
CA PHE A 19 -14.49 4.09 -13.10
C PHE A 19 -12.99 3.90 -13.39
N LYS A 20 -12.61 3.61 -14.64
CA LYS A 20 -11.19 3.59 -15.04
C LYS A 20 -10.53 4.95 -14.81
N TYR A 21 -11.23 6.04 -15.12
CA TYR A 21 -10.73 7.38 -14.89
C TYR A 21 -10.52 7.65 -13.40
N VAL A 22 -11.47 7.30 -12.53
CA VAL A 22 -11.30 7.37 -11.06
C VAL A 22 -10.10 6.54 -10.60
N ARG A 23 -9.90 5.32 -11.13
CA ARG A 23 -8.71 4.50 -10.81
C ARG A 23 -7.39 5.14 -11.23
N SER A 24 -7.39 6.10 -12.14
CA SER A 24 -6.18 6.75 -12.66
C SER A 24 -5.56 7.77 -11.70
N LEU A 25 -6.28 8.24 -10.67
CA LEU A 25 -5.82 9.30 -9.74
C LEU A 25 -4.39 9.12 -9.21
N PRO A 26 -3.93 7.92 -8.76
CA PRO A 26 -2.57 7.77 -8.25
C PRO A 26 -1.48 8.01 -9.29
N TYR A 27 -1.83 7.95 -10.57
CA TYR A 27 -0.90 7.97 -11.70
C TYR A 27 -0.79 9.33 -12.38
N LEU A 28 -1.58 10.32 -11.95
CA LEU A 28 -1.51 11.69 -12.47
C LEU A 28 -0.11 12.28 -12.27
N LYS A 29 0.36 13.02 -13.28
CA LYS A 29 1.75 13.48 -13.42
C LYS A 29 1.93 14.97 -13.16
N SER A 30 0.85 15.75 -13.18
CA SER A 30 0.91 17.20 -13.02
C SER A 30 -0.23 17.73 -12.16
N GLN A 31 -0.04 18.94 -11.60
CA GLN A 31 -1.11 19.64 -10.89
C GLN A 31 -2.32 19.89 -11.82
N ALA A 32 -2.06 20.26 -13.08
CA ALA A 32 -3.12 20.49 -14.06
C ALA A 32 -4.00 19.25 -14.31
N GLU A 33 -3.42 18.04 -14.29
CA GLU A 33 -4.18 16.80 -14.37
C GLU A 33 -5.02 16.55 -13.12
N VAL A 34 -4.48 16.86 -11.93
CA VAL A 34 -5.21 16.76 -10.66
C VAL A 34 -6.40 17.71 -10.64
N ASP A 35 -6.23 18.93 -11.13
CA ASP A 35 -7.28 19.93 -11.19
C ASP A 35 -8.41 19.48 -12.13
N ARG A 36 -8.07 19.02 -13.34
CA ARG A 36 -9.04 18.43 -14.28
C ARG A 36 -9.79 17.24 -13.69
N PHE A 37 -9.07 16.37 -12.98
CA PHE A 37 -9.70 15.24 -12.28
C PHE A 37 -10.65 15.72 -11.20
N GLY A 38 -10.29 16.80 -10.50
CA GLY A 38 -11.12 17.41 -9.49
C GLY A 38 -12.38 18.04 -10.05
N ASP A 39 -12.29 18.69 -11.22
CA ASP A 39 -13.44 19.22 -11.95
C ASP A 39 -14.38 18.09 -12.37
N PHE A 40 -13.84 17.01 -12.96
CA PHE A 40 -14.61 15.81 -13.28
C PHE A 40 -15.38 15.28 -12.06
N CYS A 41 -14.72 15.15 -10.91
CA CYS A 41 -15.38 14.66 -9.69
C CYS A 41 -16.48 15.61 -9.19
N THR A 42 -16.27 16.92 -9.32
CA THR A 42 -17.20 17.94 -8.81
C THR A 42 -18.40 18.14 -9.73
N GLN A 43 -18.21 17.96 -11.04
CA GLN A 43 -19.25 18.05 -12.07
C GLN A 43 -20.05 16.76 -12.25
N SER A 44 -19.58 15.63 -11.71
CA SER A 44 -20.26 14.35 -11.77
C SER A 44 -21.72 14.42 -11.30
N GLU A 45 -22.62 13.59 -11.82
CA GLU A 45 -23.99 13.51 -11.28
C GLU A 45 -24.05 12.71 -9.97
N PHE A 46 -23.00 11.92 -9.67
CA PHE A 46 -22.95 11.03 -8.52
C PHE A 46 -22.50 11.75 -7.25
N LYS A 47 -23.43 11.92 -6.29
CA LYS A 47 -23.16 12.60 -5.02
C LYS A 47 -22.00 11.94 -4.25
N GLU A 48 -21.92 10.61 -4.25
CA GLU A 48 -20.88 9.88 -3.53
C GLU A 48 -19.48 10.15 -4.08
N LEU A 49 -19.35 10.40 -5.39
CA LEU A 49 -18.08 10.77 -6.00
C LEU A 49 -17.68 12.19 -5.59
N LYS A 50 -18.65 13.13 -5.54
CA LYS A 50 -18.42 14.49 -5.03
C LYS A 50 -17.99 14.49 -3.57
N ASP A 51 -18.73 13.77 -2.72
CA ASP A 51 -18.45 13.66 -1.29
C ASP A 51 -17.07 13.03 -1.06
N TRP A 52 -16.75 11.98 -1.81
CA TRP A 52 -15.46 11.31 -1.75
C TRP A 52 -14.31 12.25 -2.13
N TRP A 53 -14.48 13.06 -3.17
CA TRP A 53 -13.48 14.04 -3.60
C TRP A 53 -13.36 15.20 -2.61
N SER A 54 -14.48 15.69 -2.10
CA SER A 54 -14.51 16.70 -1.03
C SER A 54 -13.69 16.24 0.18
N HIS A 55 -13.91 15.01 0.64
CA HIS A 55 -13.12 14.40 1.70
C HIS A 55 -11.62 14.34 1.36
N LYS A 56 -11.23 14.10 0.09
CA LYS A 56 -9.81 14.13 -0.30
C LYS A 56 -9.20 15.52 -0.15
N LYS A 57 -9.98 16.56 -0.43
CA LYS A 57 -9.56 17.97 -0.30
C LYS A 57 -9.57 18.47 1.15
N SER A 58 -10.45 17.95 2.01
CA SER A 58 -10.55 18.37 3.43
C SER A 58 -9.25 18.16 4.22
N TYR A 59 -8.43 17.20 3.82
CA TYR A 59 -7.18 16.87 4.50
C TYR A 59 -5.99 17.14 3.60
N SER A 60 -5.23 18.19 3.90
CA SER A 60 -4.08 18.65 3.11
C SER A 60 -3.00 17.60 2.87
N TRP A 61 -2.87 16.63 3.77
CA TRP A 61 -1.90 15.53 3.67
C TRP A 61 -2.39 14.35 2.81
N LEU A 62 -3.70 14.26 2.55
CA LEU A 62 -4.31 13.05 1.99
C LEU A 62 -4.03 12.91 0.49
N LEU A 63 -4.19 13.99 -0.27
CA LEU A 63 -3.89 14.00 -1.71
C LEU A 63 -2.40 13.74 -2.02
N PRO A 64 -1.43 14.41 -1.38
CA PRO A 64 0.01 14.08 -1.53
C PRO A 64 0.37 12.63 -1.20
N SER A 65 -0.37 11.99 -0.29
CA SER A 65 -0.15 10.58 0.02
C SER A 65 -0.61 9.64 -1.11
N ILE A 66 -1.59 10.04 -1.92
CA ILE A 66 -2.13 9.25 -3.04
C ILE A 66 -1.41 9.58 -4.35
N VAL A 67 -1.33 10.86 -4.69
CA VAL A 67 -0.86 11.35 -5.99
C VAL A 67 0.61 11.72 -5.91
N GLY A 68 1.44 11.07 -6.73
CA GLY A 68 2.89 11.25 -6.70
C GLY A 68 3.36 12.67 -7.01
N CYS A 69 2.72 13.36 -7.96
CA CYS A 69 3.12 14.72 -8.35
C CYS A 69 2.88 15.78 -7.26
N LEU A 70 2.04 15.49 -6.27
CA LEU A 70 1.76 16.36 -5.12
C LEU A 70 2.65 16.06 -3.91
N SER A 71 3.39 14.95 -3.97
CA SER A 71 4.23 14.47 -2.87
C SER A 71 5.56 15.21 -2.84
N LYS A 72 6.03 15.55 -1.64
CA LYS A 72 7.40 16.06 -1.42
C LYS A 72 8.45 14.94 -1.39
N ILE A 73 8.02 13.68 -1.29
CA ILE A 73 8.90 12.51 -1.32
C ILE A 73 9.47 12.38 -2.75
N ALA A 74 10.77 12.15 -2.85
CA ALA A 74 11.44 11.93 -4.13
C ALA A 74 10.84 10.71 -4.88
N PRO A 75 10.73 10.76 -6.22
CA PRO A 75 10.09 9.69 -6.99
C PRO A 75 10.71 8.30 -6.77
N GLU A 76 12.02 8.23 -6.59
CA GLU A 76 12.81 7.03 -6.29
C GLU A 76 12.42 6.42 -4.94
N ASP A 77 12.38 7.22 -3.88
CA ASP A 77 12.00 6.77 -2.54
C ASP A 77 10.54 6.34 -2.50
N ARG A 78 9.67 7.06 -3.23
CA ARG A 78 8.25 6.73 -3.32
C ARG A 78 8.01 5.36 -3.95
N ARG A 79 8.86 4.90 -4.89
CA ARG A 79 8.76 3.56 -5.49
C ARG A 79 9.15 2.44 -4.52
N LEU A 80 9.93 2.76 -3.48
CA LEU A 80 10.27 1.81 -2.43
C LEU A 80 9.12 1.59 -1.44
N ILE A 81 8.16 2.53 -1.40
CA ILE A 81 6.96 2.38 -0.59
C ILE A 81 6.07 1.30 -1.22
N PRO A 82 5.82 0.17 -0.54
CA PRO A 82 4.95 -0.86 -1.06
C PRO A 82 3.53 -0.34 -1.24
N ASP A 83 2.86 -0.82 -2.28
CA ASP A 83 1.45 -0.53 -2.57
C ASP A 83 0.47 -1.31 -1.68
N ASN A 84 1.01 -2.21 -0.84
CA ASN A 84 0.24 -3.03 0.10
C ASN A 84 0.10 -2.38 1.48
N THR A 85 -0.97 -2.76 2.18
CA THR A 85 -1.29 -2.26 3.52
C THR A 85 -0.75 -3.12 4.64
N ASN A 86 0.00 -4.18 4.36
CA ASN A 86 0.39 -5.19 5.36
C ASN A 86 1.19 -4.60 6.53
N ALA A 87 2.10 -3.67 6.26
CA ALA A 87 2.88 -3.02 7.33
C ALA A 87 1.99 -2.14 8.22
N ILE A 88 1.11 -1.34 7.61
CA ILE A 88 0.21 -0.42 8.32
C ILE A 88 -0.89 -1.21 9.07
N GLU A 89 -1.46 -2.25 8.46
CA GLU A 89 -2.45 -3.14 9.11
C GLU A 89 -1.82 -3.91 10.28
N GLY A 90 -0.55 -4.34 10.16
CA GLY A 90 0.20 -4.96 11.25
C GLY A 90 0.44 -4.00 12.41
N ASP A 91 0.83 -2.76 12.12
CA ASP A 91 1.00 -1.72 13.15
C ASP A 91 -0.32 -1.34 13.82
N HIS A 92 -1.43 -1.29 13.07
CA HIS A 92 -2.76 -1.12 13.64
C HIS A 92 -3.15 -2.29 14.54
N SER A 93 -2.81 -3.54 14.19
CA SER A 93 -3.10 -4.69 15.05
C SER A 93 -2.35 -4.60 16.39
N MET A 94 -1.07 -4.25 16.36
CA MET A 94 -0.25 -4.06 17.57
C MET A 94 -0.72 -2.87 18.40
N THR A 95 -0.98 -1.74 17.75
CA THR A 95 -1.51 -0.54 18.41
C THR A 95 -2.88 -0.82 19.02
N ASN A 96 -3.78 -1.50 18.30
CA ASN A 96 -5.10 -1.86 18.82
C ASN A 96 -5.02 -2.82 20.00
N LYS A 97 -4.04 -3.72 19.99
CA LYS A 97 -3.83 -4.69 21.07
C LYS A 97 -3.46 -4.01 22.39
N TYR A 98 -2.60 -2.99 22.37
CA TYR A 98 -2.04 -2.40 23.60
C TYR A 98 -2.56 -0.99 23.92
N THR A 99 -2.94 -0.21 22.91
CA THR A 99 -3.27 1.23 23.02
C THR A 99 -4.45 1.66 22.13
N GLY A 100 -5.30 0.71 21.71
CA GLY A 100 -6.34 0.93 20.70
C GLY A 100 -7.51 1.79 21.13
N THR A 101 -8.15 2.45 20.15
CA THR A 101 -9.54 2.92 20.26
C THR A 101 -10.45 1.71 20.47
N HIS A 102 -11.36 1.79 21.46
CA HIS A 102 -12.28 0.74 21.97
C HIS A 102 -11.83 -0.04 23.22
N LEU A 103 -10.71 0.31 23.87
CA LEU A 103 -10.42 -0.18 25.22
C LEU A 103 -11.09 0.70 26.28
N THR A 104 -11.60 0.08 27.35
CA THR A 104 -11.95 0.86 28.55
C THR A 104 -10.67 1.47 29.11
N LEU A 105 -10.79 2.60 29.82
CA LEU A 105 -9.61 3.29 30.36
C LEU A 105 -8.76 2.37 31.25
N ILE A 106 -9.40 1.52 32.04
CA ILE A 106 -8.70 0.59 32.94
C ILE A 106 -7.99 -0.52 32.16
N ASP A 107 -8.62 -1.08 31.12
CA ASP A 107 -7.99 -2.10 30.26
C ASP A 107 -6.79 -1.52 29.51
N ALA A 108 -6.90 -0.28 29.04
CA ALA A 108 -5.80 0.41 28.37
C ALA A 108 -4.60 0.59 29.33
N ILE A 109 -4.85 1.02 30.57
CA ILE A 109 -3.81 1.18 31.60
C ILE A 109 -3.13 -0.16 31.91
N GLN A 110 -3.91 -1.23 32.09
CA GLN A 110 -3.37 -2.56 32.40
C GLN A 110 -2.52 -3.10 31.25
N ARG A 111 -2.99 -3.00 30.01
CA ARG A 111 -2.26 -3.49 28.84
C ARG A 111 -1.00 -2.69 28.54
N ALA A 112 -1.03 -1.38 28.76
CA ALA A 112 0.17 -0.53 28.67
C ALA A 112 1.21 -0.96 29.72
N ARG A 113 0.77 -1.20 30.96
CA ARG A 113 1.64 -1.69 32.03
C ARG A 113 2.28 -3.05 31.70
N ASP A 114 1.54 -3.97 31.10
CA ASP A 114 2.07 -5.26 30.67
C ASP A 114 3.16 -5.11 29.60
N LEU A 115 2.95 -4.19 28.64
CA LEU A 115 3.92 -3.87 27.60
C LEU A 115 5.20 -3.26 28.18
N ASP A 116 5.05 -2.34 29.14
CA ASP A 116 6.18 -1.72 29.84
C ASP A 116 6.97 -2.75 30.65
N ALA A 117 6.27 -3.65 31.36
CA ALA A 117 6.89 -4.72 32.12
C ALA A 117 7.69 -5.68 31.21
N LEU A 118 7.14 -6.04 30.05
CA LEU A 118 7.82 -6.88 29.07
C LEU A 118 9.04 -6.19 28.46
N THR A 119 8.93 -4.90 28.17
CA THR A 119 10.05 -4.09 27.64
C THR A 119 11.16 -3.97 28.68
N ALA A 120 10.82 -3.69 29.93
CA ALA A 120 11.76 -3.62 31.05
C ALA A 120 12.43 -4.97 31.33
N ALA A 121 11.68 -6.07 31.29
CA ALA A 121 12.22 -7.42 31.45
C ALA A 121 13.21 -7.76 30.32
N THR A 122 12.90 -7.39 29.09
CA THR A 122 13.79 -7.57 27.94
C THR A 122 15.07 -6.75 28.12
N ALA A 123 14.97 -5.49 28.53
CA ALA A 123 16.12 -4.62 28.78
C ALA A 123 17.03 -5.18 29.89
N ARG A 124 16.45 -5.67 30.99
CA ARG A 124 17.21 -6.32 32.08
C ARG A 124 17.89 -7.60 31.60
N ALA A 125 17.16 -8.47 30.91
CA ALA A 125 17.72 -9.70 30.36
C ALA A 125 18.90 -9.42 29.41
N THR A 126 18.84 -8.33 28.63
CA THR A 126 19.97 -7.88 27.80
C THR A 126 21.17 -7.43 28.62
N ILE A 127 20.95 -6.68 29.71
CA ILE A 127 22.03 -6.26 30.62
C ILE A 127 22.66 -7.49 31.30
N ASP A 128 21.84 -8.39 31.82
CA ASP A 128 22.30 -9.55 32.61
C ASP A 128 23.01 -10.60 31.73
N SER A 129 22.49 -10.86 30.53
CA SER A 129 23.09 -11.84 29.61
C SER A 129 24.23 -11.27 28.77
N GLY A 130 24.34 -9.95 28.65
CA GLY A 130 25.22 -9.27 27.69
C GLY A 130 24.83 -9.50 26.22
N ILE A 131 23.74 -10.23 25.95
CA ILE A 131 23.26 -10.53 24.60
C ILE A 131 22.24 -9.47 24.21
N TYR A 132 22.67 -8.55 23.35
CA TYR A 132 21.77 -7.55 22.79
C TYR A 132 20.83 -8.18 21.75
N PRO A 133 19.56 -7.74 21.71
CA PRO A 133 18.67 -8.10 20.62
C PRO A 133 19.31 -7.65 19.31
N ASN A 134 19.31 -8.55 18.32
CA ASN A 134 19.96 -8.32 17.04
C ASN A 134 19.39 -7.03 16.39
N SER A 135 20.21 -5.98 16.35
CA SER A 135 19.85 -4.67 15.80
C SER A 135 19.57 -4.73 14.30
N LEU A 136 20.00 -5.79 13.62
CA LEU A 136 19.73 -6.06 12.21
C LEU A 136 18.45 -6.88 11.99
N ASN A 137 17.73 -7.25 13.06
CA ASN A 137 16.46 -8.00 12.99
C ASN A 137 15.26 -7.23 13.58
N THR A 138 15.35 -5.90 13.60
CA THR A 138 14.21 -5.06 13.98
C THR A 138 13.06 -5.22 12.97
N PRO A 139 11.82 -4.85 13.33
CA PRO A 139 10.70 -4.80 12.38
C PRO A 139 11.04 -4.00 11.12
N TYR A 140 11.81 -2.91 11.24
CA TYR A 140 12.30 -2.13 10.11
C TYR A 140 13.23 -2.95 9.20
N HIS A 141 14.27 -3.59 9.74
CA HIS A 141 15.19 -4.39 8.93
C HIS A 141 14.51 -5.61 8.30
N ARG A 142 13.60 -6.27 9.02
CA ARG A 142 12.79 -7.37 8.47
C ARG A 142 11.89 -6.89 7.33
N THR A 143 11.23 -5.75 7.52
CA THR A 143 10.38 -5.14 6.49
C THR A 143 11.20 -4.76 5.27
N ARG A 144 12.34 -4.10 5.45
CA ARG A 144 13.27 -3.76 4.35
C ARG A 144 13.78 -4.99 3.61
N ALA A 145 14.18 -6.05 4.33
CA ALA A 145 14.62 -7.30 3.71
C ALA A 145 13.49 -8.05 2.99
N ASN A 146 12.25 -7.95 3.49
CA ASN A 146 11.07 -8.49 2.81
C ASN A 146 10.77 -7.69 1.54
N MET A 147 10.79 -6.36 1.60
CA MET A 147 10.61 -5.48 0.43
C MET A 147 11.65 -5.78 -0.65
N ALA A 148 12.93 -5.90 -0.29
CA ALA A 148 14.00 -6.25 -1.23
C ALA A 148 13.77 -7.62 -1.89
N ARG A 149 13.32 -8.62 -1.11
CA ARG A 149 12.95 -9.94 -1.65
C ARG A 149 11.78 -9.87 -2.62
N THR A 150 10.73 -9.13 -2.29
CA THR A 150 9.56 -8.95 -3.16
C THR A 150 9.94 -8.23 -4.46
N ALA A 151 10.76 -7.17 -4.38
CA ALA A 151 11.26 -6.46 -5.56
C ALA A 151 12.08 -7.38 -6.48
N TRP A 152 13.00 -8.16 -5.92
CA TRP A 152 13.80 -9.13 -6.68
C TRP A 152 12.95 -10.23 -7.33
N GLN A 153 11.92 -10.72 -6.64
CA GLN A 153 10.97 -11.67 -7.22
C GLN A 153 10.18 -11.05 -8.38
N ALA A 154 9.76 -9.80 -8.25
CA ALA A 154 9.07 -9.08 -9.32
C ALA A 154 9.96 -8.86 -10.55
N GLU A 155 11.24 -8.50 -10.36
CA GLU A 155 12.21 -8.39 -11.45
C GLU A 155 12.44 -9.73 -12.16
N LYS A 156 12.61 -10.82 -11.41
CA LYS A 156 12.73 -12.17 -11.98
C LYS A 156 11.49 -12.58 -12.76
N ALA A 157 10.29 -12.25 -12.25
CA ALA A 157 9.04 -12.54 -12.93
C ALA A 157 8.93 -11.77 -14.27
N LYS A 158 9.31 -10.49 -14.29
CA LYS A 158 9.40 -9.69 -15.52
C LYS A 158 10.38 -10.29 -16.53
N ALA A 159 11.61 -10.58 -16.10
CA ALA A 159 12.62 -11.20 -16.97
C ALA A 159 12.17 -12.55 -17.55
N LYS A 160 11.40 -13.34 -16.81
CA LYS A 160 10.81 -14.59 -17.29
C LYS A 160 9.67 -14.36 -18.30
N ALA A 161 8.86 -13.34 -18.09
CA ALA A 161 7.81 -12.94 -19.02
C ALA A 161 8.39 -12.44 -20.34
N ASP A 162 9.45 -11.62 -20.29
CA ASP A 162 10.12 -11.08 -21.46
C ASP A 162 10.76 -12.19 -22.30
N LYS A 163 11.44 -13.16 -21.67
CA LYS A 163 11.95 -14.36 -22.36
C LYS A 163 10.84 -15.20 -23.01
N LYS A 164 9.68 -15.32 -22.37
CA LYS A 164 8.54 -16.05 -22.92
C LYS A 164 7.96 -15.36 -24.15
N ASN A 165 7.94 -14.03 -24.15
CA ASN A 165 7.47 -13.23 -25.29
C ASN A 165 8.49 -13.16 -26.44
N SER A 166 9.80 -13.28 -26.15
CA SER A 166 10.85 -13.30 -27.17
C SER A 166 11.09 -14.67 -27.81
N THR A 167 10.50 -15.74 -27.27
CA THR A 167 10.65 -17.09 -27.84
C THR A 167 9.60 -17.31 -28.93
N PRO A 168 9.98 -17.59 -30.19
CA PRO A 168 9.02 -17.86 -31.26
C PRO A 168 8.10 -19.02 -30.87
N ARG A 169 6.78 -18.83 -30.93
CA ARG A 169 5.83 -19.94 -30.81
C ARG A 169 6.13 -20.93 -31.92
N LYS A 170 6.54 -22.16 -31.59
CA LYS A 170 6.66 -23.24 -32.58
C LYS A 170 5.32 -23.38 -33.31
N SER A 171 5.29 -23.06 -34.60
CA SER A 171 4.12 -23.26 -35.45
C SER A 171 3.75 -24.74 -35.42
N LYS A 172 2.49 -25.07 -35.12
CA LYS A 172 1.98 -26.43 -35.26
C LYS A 172 2.20 -26.86 -36.72
N ALA A 173 2.81 -28.03 -36.91
CA ALA A 173 2.99 -28.60 -38.24
C ALA A 173 1.62 -28.73 -38.93
N PRO A 174 1.50 -28.37 -40.22
CA PRO A 174 0.24 -28.49 -40.94
C PRO A 174 -0.18 -29.97 -41.02
N TYR A 175 -1.47 -30.22 -40.74
CA TYR A 175 -2.08 -31.54 -40.84
C TYR A 175 -1.95 -32.07 -42.28
N ARG A 176 -1.38 -33.27 -42.43
CA ARG A 176 -1.30 -34.00 -43.70
C ARG A 176 -2.39 -35.07 -43.70
N PRO A 177 -3.41 -34.99 -44.57
CA PRO A 177 -4.40 -36.05 -44.67
C PRO A 177 -3.79 -37.33 -45.28
N PRO A 178 -4.28 -38.52 -44.90
CA PRO A 178 -3.82 -39.79 -45.46
C PRO A 178 -4.25 -39.96 -46.92
N VAL A 179 -3.38 -40.64 -47.69
CA VAL A 179 -3.49 -40.93 -49.14
C VAL A 179 -4.42 -42.10 -49.38
#